data_AF-A0A943NCV8-F1
#
_entry.id   AF-A0A943NCV8-F1
#
_cell.length_a   1.000
_cell.length_b   1.000
_cell.length_c   1.000
_cell.angle_alpha   90.00
_cell.angle_beta   90.00
_cell.angle_gamma   90.00
#
_symmetry.space_group_name_H-M   'P 1'
#
loop_
_entity.id
_entity.type
_entity.pdbx_description
1 polymer ?
#
loop_
_entity_poly.entity_id
_entity_poly.type
_entity_poly.pdbx_seq_one_letter_code
_entity_poly.pdbx_strand_id
1 'polypeptide(L)'
;MAIKGTIVKVSGPLIVADGMADVQMYDVVRVSEKKLIGEVIELRSDRASIQVYEETGGIGPGEPVESTGAPLSVELAPGLIESIYDGIQRPLNVIREQAGDRINRGISVNAIDHEKLWNFVPVANVGDDVSAGDVLGTVQETEAVLHKIMVPNGVSGKVTWVYSGEANVLEPIAKIATDKGEIELPMLQKWPVRRGRPYKEKLAPTEPMVTGQRVIDTLFPVAKGGVAAVPGPFGSGKTVVQHQLAKWVD
;
A
#
# COMPACT_ATOMS: atom_id res chain seq x y z
N MET A 1 -22.76 -7.51 6.37
CA MET A 1 -22.42 -8.86 6.88
C MET A 1 -21.17 -9.31 6.14
N ALA A 2 -20.17 -9.87 6.83
CA ALA A 2 -19.01 -10.45 6.16
C ALA A 2 -19.48 -11.65 5.31
N ILE A 3 -19.18 -11.63 4.01
CA ILE A 3 -19.50 -12.75 3.11
C ILE A 3 -18.63 -13.93 3.55
N LYS A 4 -19.28 -15.05 3.88
CA LYS A 4 -18.60 -16.27 4.35
C LYS A 4 -18.83 -17.40 3.36
N GLY A 5 -17.74 -17.84 2.74
CA GLY A 5 -17.70 -19.05 1.94
C GLY A 5 -17.08 -20.23 2.69
N THR A 6 -17.03 -21.37 2.02
CA THR A 6 -16.43 -22.61 2.53
C THR A 6 -15.50 -23.20 1.49
N ILE A 7 -14.29 -23.60 1.90
CA ILE A 7 -13.31 -24.22 1.01
C ILE A 7 -13.85 -25.54 0.48
N VAL A 8 -13.83 -25.73 -0.84
CA VAL A 8 -14.20 -26.98 -1.52
C VAL A 8 -13.02 -27.69 -2.17
N LYS A 9 -11.93 -26.96 -2.46
CA LYS A 9 -10.72 -27.53 -3.07
C LYS A 9 -9.48 -26.73 -2.66
N VAL A 10 -8.39 -27.44 -2.41
CA VAL A 10 -7.05 -26.87 -2.18
C VAL A 10 -6.07 -27.51 -3.18
N SER A 11 -5.33 -26.69 -3.92
CA SER A 11 -4.36 -27.12 -4.94
C SER A 11 -3.12 -26.23 -4.90
N GLY A 12 -2.20 -26.53 -3.98
CA GLY A 12 -1.06 -25.66 -3.71
C GLY A 12 -1.54 -24.30 -3.21
N PRO A 13 -1.09 -23.18 -3.81
CA PRO A 13 -1.51 -21.85 -3.37
C PRO A 13 -2.88 -21.42 -3.91
N LEU A 14 -3.52 -22.24 -4.76
CA LEU A 14 -4.85 -22.00 -5.30
C LEU A 14 -5.91 -22.71 -4.47
N ILE A 15 -6.90 -21.96 -3.99
CA ILE A 15 -8.04 -22.47 -3.22
C ILE A 15 -9.33 -22.14 -3.95
N VAL A 16 -10.32 -23.03 -3.90
CA VAL A 16 -11.67 -22.77 -4.40
C VAL A 16 -12.63 -22.80 -3.22
N ALA A 17 -13.44 -21.76 -3.09
CA ALA A 17 -14.49 -21.65 -2.07
C ALA A 17 -15.87 -21.51 -2.70
N ASP A 18 -16.88 -22.14 -2.10
CA ASP A 18 -18.31 -22.01 -2.44
C ASP A 18 -18.98 -20.99 -1.50
N GLY A 19 -20.18 -20.51 -1.85
CA GLY A 19 -20.90 -19.51 -1.05
C GLY A 19 -20.29 -18.10 -1.13
N MET A 20 -19.71 -17.77 -2.29
CA MET A 20 -18.96 -16.54 -2.53
C MET A 20 -19.60 -15.66 -3.62
N ALA A 21 -20.88 -15.84 -3.94
CA ALA A 21 -21.56 -15.08 -5.01
C ALA A 21 -21.45 -13.54 -4.89
N ASP A 22 -21.40 -13.00 -3.68
CA ASP A 22 -21.39 -11.56 -3.43
C ASP A 22 -19.98 -10.94 -3.38
N VAL A 23 -18.91 -11.72 -3.56
CA VAL A 23 -17.54 -11.18 -3.55
C VAL A 23 -17.15 -10.61 -4.91
N GLN A 24 -16.23 -9.64 -4.91
CA GLN A 24 -15.74 -9.03 -6.14
C GLN A 24 -14.40 -9.61 -6.57
N MET A 25 -14.09 -9.50 -7.86
CA MET A 25 -12.76 -9.78 -8.38
C MET A 25 -11.74 -8.90 -7.66
N TYR A 26 -10.61 -9.49 -7.26
CA TYR A 26 -9.51 -8.85 -6.51
C TYR A 26 -9.81 -8.51 -5.04
N ASP A 27 -10.97 -8.91 -4.51
CA ASP A 27 -11.23 -8.79 -3.07
C ASP A 27 -10.21 -9.61 -2.27
N VAL A 28 -9.73 -9.02 -1.19
CA VAL A 28 -8.94 -9.75 -0.20
C VAL A 28 -9.86 -10.62 0.63
N VAL A 29 -9.42 -11.85 0.88
CA VAL A 29 -10.14 -12.81 1.71
C VAL A 29 -9.22 -13.34 2.81
N ARG A 30 -9.82 -13.69 3.95
CA ARG A 30 -9.21 -14.44 5.05
C ARG A 30 -9.58 -15.91 4.87
N VAL A 31 -8.59 -16.74 4.62
CA VAL A 31 -8.76 -18.16 4.33
C VAL A 31 -8.45 -18.99 5.57
N SER A 32 -9.30 -19.98 5.87
CA SER A 32 -9.18 -20.89 7.01
C SER A 32 -9.33 -20.18 8.37
N GLU A 33 -9.47 -20.98 9.44
CA GLU A 33 -9.36 -20.50 10.82
C GLU A 33 -8.02 -19.77 11.09
N LYS A 34 -7.00 -20.07 10.28
CA LYS A 34 -5.68 -19.42 10.32
C LYS A 34 -5.68 -18.00 9.74
N LYS A 35 -6.78 -17.56 9.13
CA LYS A 35 -6.96 -16.22 8.54
C LYS A 35 -5.85 -15.82 7.56
N LEU A 36 -5.40 -16.78 6.75
CA LEU A 36 -4.38 -16.53 5.74
C LEU A 36 -4.86 -15.51 4.73
N ILE A 37 -3.97 -14.66 4.27
CA ILE A 37 -4.32 -13.62 3.30
C ILE A 37 -4.34 -14.24 1.90
N GLY A 38 -5.48 -14.11 1.23
CA GLY A 38 -5.64 -14.46 -0.18
C GLY A 38 -6.39 -13.39 -0.95
N GLU A 39 -6.40 -13.54 -2.27
CA GLU A 39 -7.07 -12.63 -3.19
C GLU A 39 -7.92 -13.43 -4.18
N VAL A 40 -9.15 -12.97 -4.42
CA VAL A 40 -10.04 -13.55 -5.43
C VAL A 40 -9.51 -13.23 -6.82
N ILE A 41 -9.18 -14.26 -7.60
CA ILE A 41 -8.62 -14.13 -8.96
C ILE A 41 -9.56 -14.60 -10.06
N GLU A 42 -10.63 -15.33 -9.72
CA GLU A 42 -11.64 -15.78 -10.66
C GLU A 42 -12.97 -16.01 -9.93
N LEU A 43 -14.09 -15.68 -10.58
CA LEU A 43 -15.44 -15.94 -10.11
C LEU A 43 -16.19 -16.80 -11.12
N ARG A 44 -16.81 -17.89 -10.65
CA ARG A 44 -17.65 -18.78 -11.43
C ARG A 44 -18.93 -19.10 -10.68
N SER A 45 -20.02 -18.43 -11.03
CA SER A 45 -21.30 -18.56 -10.32
C SER A 45 -21.12 -18.24 -8.84
N ASP A 46 -21.38 -19.18 -7.93
CA ASP A 46 -21.21 -19.03 -6.49
C ASP A 46 -19.81 -19.40 -5.97
N ARG A 47 -18.90 -19.77 -6.88
CA ARG A 47 -17.53 -20.18 -6.53
C ARG A 47 -16.51 -19.09 -6.82
N ALA A 48 -15.59 -18.91 -5.88
CA ALA A 48 -14.42 -18.07 -6.03
C ALA A 48 -13.14 -18.91 -6.07
N SER A 49 -12.28 -18.65 -7.05
CA SER A 49 -10.89 -19.12 -7.05
C SER A 49 -10.02 -18.06 -6.38
N ILE A 50 -9.28 -18.47 -5.37
CA ILE A 50 -8.53 -17.61 -4.46
C ILE A 50 -7.06 -17.98 -4.55
N GLN A 51 -6.23 -16.98 -4.82
CA GLN A 51 -4.78 -17.07 -4.74
C GLN A 51 -4.34 -16.69 -3.33
N VAL A 52 -3.78 -17.64 -2.58
CA VAL A 52 -3.26 -17.37 -1.24
C VAL A 52 -1.82 -16.88 -1.33
N TYR A 53 -1.48 -15.87 -0.54
CA TYR A 53 -0.14 -15.26 -0.49
C TYR A 53 0.77 -15.84 0.62
N GLU A 54 0.24 -16.79 1.37
CA GLU A 54 0.92 -17.52 2.44
C GLU A 54 0.88 -19.04 2.17
N GLU A 55 1.68 -19.80 2.92
CA GLU A 55 1.79 -21.25 2.79
C GLU A 55 0.49 -21.97 3.17
N THR A 56 -0.10 -22.72 2.24
CA THR A 56 -1.42 -23.36 2.39
C THR A 56 -1.38 -24.75 3.02
N GLY A 57 -0.20 -25.27 3.38
CA GLY A 57 -0.06 -26.61 3.98
C GLY A 57 -0.94 -26.82 5.22
N GLY A 58 -1.73 -27.89 5.25
CA GLY A 58 -2.63 -28.20 6.36
C GLY A 58 -3.86 -27.29 6.43
N ILE A 59 -4.31 -26.80 5.27
CA ILE A 59 -5.67 -26.32 5.03
C ILE A 59 -6.39 -27.35 4.16
N GLY A 60 -7.68 -27.58 4.42
CA GLY A 60 -8.50 -28.53 3.68
C GLY A 60 -9.92 -28.04 3.39
N PRO A 61 -10.69 -28.82 2.61
CA PRO A 61 -12.11 -28.56 2.39
C PRO A 61 -12.90 -28.52 3.70
N GLY A 62 -13.92 -27.66 3.76
CA GLY A 62 -14.79 -27.44 4.93
C GLY A 62 -14.39 -26.25 5.81
N GLU A 63 -13.18 -25.71 5.64
CA GLU A 63 -12.74 -24.53 6.40
C GLU A 63 -13.34 -23.22 5.84
N PRO A 64 -13.46 -22.15 6.66
CA PRO A 64 -14.14 -20.93 6.24
C PRO A 64 -13.27 -20.07 5.31
N VAL A 65 -13.93 -19.24 4.51
CA VAL A 65 -13.33 -18.10 3.81
C VAL A 65 -14.16 -16.86 4.06
N GLU A 66 -13.54 -15.78 4.52
CA GLU A 66 -14.23 -14.52 4.83
C GLU A 66 -13.72 -13.39 3.93
N SER A 67 -14.61 -12.70 3.21
CA SER A 67 -14.22 -11.53 2.43
C SER A 67 -14.02 -10.30 3.33
N THR A 68 -12.98 -9.52 3.05
CA THR A 68 -12.79 -8.18 3.65
C THR A 68 -13.67 -7.12 2.99
N GLY A 69 -14.28 -7.43 1.84
CA GLY A 69 -15.09 -6.51 1.03
C GLY A 69 -14.28 -5.39 0.38
N ALA A 70 -12.94 -5.51 0.36
CA ALA A 70 -12.07 -4.52 -0.23
C ALA A 70 -10.90 -5.19 -0.97
N PRO A 71 -10.43 -4.57 -2.07
CA PRO A 71 -9.27 -5.06 -2.80
C PRO A 71 -7.99 -4.89 -1.98
N LEU A 72 -6.93 -5.60 -2.40
CA LEU A 72 -5.61 -5.48 -1.78
C LEU A 72 -5.16 -4.03 -1.83
N SER A 73 -4.99 -3.45 -0.64
CA SER A 73 -4.72 -2.04 -0.45
C SER A 73 -3.56 -1.85 0.49
N VAL A 74 -2.83 -0.77 0.29
CA VAL A 74 -1.70 -0.35 1.14
C VAL A 74 -2.09 0.87 1.97
N GLU A 75 -1.56 0.95 3.19
CA GLU A 75 -1.62 2.14 4.02
C GLU A 75 -0.52 3.12 3.60
N LEU A 76 -0.89 4.38 3.47
CA LEU A 76 -0.05 5.49 3.02
C LEU A 76 -0.14 6.61 4.04
N ALA A 77 0.88 6.74 4.89
CA ALA A 77 0.98 7.72 5.95
C ALA A 77 2.46 7.91 6.37
N PRO A 78 2.78 8.88 7.25
CA PRO A 78 4.09 8.93 7.92
C PRO A 78 4.40 7.64 8.69
N GLY A 79 5.64 7.14 8.60
CA GLY A 79 6.10 5.88 9.18
C GLY A 79 6.44 4.79 8.16
N LEU A 80 6.33 5.09 6.87
CA LEU A 80 6.64 4.17 5.77
C LEU A 80 8.14 4.14 5.41
N ILE A 81 8.84 5.27 5.48
CA ILE A 81 10.14 5.46 4.79
C ILE A 81 11.25 4.59 5.36
N GLU A 82 11.26 4.35 6.68
CA GLU A 82 12.31 3.60 7.36
C GLU A 82 11.97 2.12 7.58
N SER A 83 10.81 1.68 7.08
CA SER A 83 10.26 0.35 7.33
C SER A 83 10.63 -0.65 6.23
N ILE A 84 10.87 -1.91 6.63
CA ILE A 84 11.11 -3.03 5.70
C ILE A 84 9.86 -3.91 5.68
N TYR A 85 9.24 -4.07 4.52
CA TYR A 85 7.98 -4.78 4.34
C TYR A 85 8.14 -6.14 3.65
N ASP A 86 7.23 -7.06 3.94
CA ASP A 86 6.99 -8.24 3.10
C ASP A 86 6.15 -7.90 1.85
N GLY A 87 5.79 -8.93 1.07
CA GLY A 87 5.03 -8.76 -0.18
C GLY A 87 3.60 -8.22 -0.04
N ILE A 88 3.07 -8.09 1.18
CA ILE A 88 1.71 -7.60 1.46
C ILE A 88 1.72 -6.45 2.49
N GLN A 89 2.83 -5.71 2.57
CA GLN A 89 3.00 -4.54 3.43
C GLN A 89 2.94 -4.82 4.94
N ARG A 90 3.42 -5.99 5.39
CA ARG A 90 3.64 -6.26 6.82
C ARG A 90 5.09 -5.94 7.22
N PRO A 91 5.33 -5.11 8.25
CA PRO A 91 6.68 -4.74 8.66
C PRO A 91 7.44 -5.94 9.26
N LEU A 92 8.57 -6.30 8.65
CA LEU A 92 9.35 -7.50 9.01
C LEU A 92 9.99 -7.41 10.40
N ASN A 93 10.35 -6.21 10.85
CA ASN A 93 10.85 -5.98 12.21
C ASN A 93 9.77 -6.31 13.26
N VAL A 94 8.53 -5.83 13.06
CA VAL A 94 7.41 -6.10 13.96
C VAL A 94 7.02 -7.58 13.93
N ILE A 95 7.00 -8.20 12.75
CA ILE A 95 6.80 -9.65 12.63
C ILE A 95 7.86 -10.41 13.45
N ARG A 96 9.14 -10.02 13.31
CA ARG A 96 10.24 -10.67 14.03
C ARG A 96 10.11 -10.53 15.54
N GLU A 97 9.71 -9.36 16.03
CA GLU A 97 9.47 -9.13 17.46
C GLU A 97 8.36 -10.03 18.02
N GLN A 98 7.32 -10.30 17.22
CA GLN A 98 6.19 -11.14 17.65
C GLN A 98 6.43 -12.65 17.46
N ALA A 99 7.12 -13.07 16.39
CA ALA A 99 7.19 -14.46 15.95
C ALA A 99 8.61 -15.07 15.96
N GLY A 100 9.64 -14.27 16.22
CA GLY A 100 11.04 -14.67 16.22
C GLY A 100 11.64 -14.74 14.81
N ASP A 101 12.66 -15.58 14.62
CA ASP A 101 13.47 -15.62 13.39
C ASP A 101 12.76 -16.27 12.18
N ARG A 102 11.51 -16.74 12.34
CA ARG A 102 10.71 -17.37 11.27
C ARG A 102 9.36 -16.68 11.13
N ILE A 103 8.91 -16.53 9.88
CA ILE A 103 7.60 -15.97 9.57
C ILE A 103 6.55 -17.08 9.75
N ASN A 104 5.76 -16.98 10.82
CA ASN A 104 4.61 -17.87 11.01
C ASN A 104 3.43 -17.40 10.14
N ARG A 105 2.49 -18.32 9.91
CA ARG A 105 1.35 -18.09 9.03
C ARG A 105 0.22 -17.40 9.78
N GLY A 106 -0.53 -16.54 9.09
CA GLY A 106 -1.68 -15.88 9.69
C GLY A 106 -1.32 -14.78 10.69
N ILE A 107 -0.04 -14.37 10.73
CA ILE A 107 0.38 -13.20 11.51
C ILE A 107 -0.30 -11.96 10.91
N SER A 108 -0.99 -11.23 11.78
CA SER A 108 -1.62 -9.96 11.46
C SER A 108 -0.93 -8.85 12.23
N VAL A 109 -0.27 -7.95 11.51
CA VAL A 109 0.36 -6.73 12.05
C VAL A 109 -0.10 -5.55 11.22
N ASN A 110 -0.16 -4.36 11.83
CA ASN A 110 -0.45 -3.13 11.10
C ASN A 110 0.72 -2.78 10.17
N ALA A 111 0.42 -2.19 9.01
CA ALA A 111 1.43 -1.78 8.04
C ALA A 111 2.27 -0.61 8.56
N ILE A 112 1.65 0.27 9.33
CA ILE A 112 2.29 1.43 9.95
C ILE A 112 1.97 1.38 11.45
N ASP A 113 2.85 1.95 12.27
CA ASP A 113 2.56 2.15 13.69
C ASP A 113 1.42 3.17 13.85
N HIS A 114 0.28 2.70 14.37
CA HIS A 114 -0.92 3.51 14.57
C HIS A 114 -0.91 4.26 15.90
N GLU A 115 0.05 3.98 16.79
CA GLU A 115 0.18 4.62 18.10
C GLU A 115 1.24 5.73 18.09
N LYS A 116 2.21 5.67 17.17
CA LYS A 116 3.25 6.69 17.02
C LYS A 116 2.64 8.06 16.72
N LEU A 117 3.02 9.05 17.55
CA LEU A 117 2.66 10.45 17.38
C LEU A 117 3.61 11.14 16.41
N TRP A 118 3.03 11.97 15.54
CA TRP A 118 3.74 12.79 14.57
C TRP A 118 3.34 14.24 14.73
N ASN A 119 4.32 15.15 14.70
CA ASN A 119 4.04 16.58 14.71
C ASN A 119 3.56 17.04 13.32
N PHE A 120 2.25 17.23 13.20
CA PHE A 120 1.60 17.74 12.01
C PHE A 120 1.62 19.27 11.98
N VAL A 121 2.17 19.82 10.90
CA VAL A 121 2.22 21.27 10.64
C VAL A 121 1.28 21.58 9.47
N PRO A 122 0.16 22.29 9.71
CA PRO A 122 -0.79 22.63 8.66
C PRO A 122 -0.19 23.63 7.65
N VAL A 123 -0.54 23.45 6.38
CA VAL A 123 -0.22 24.37 5.28
C VAL A 123 -1.50 25.02 4.73
N ALA A 124 -2.60 24.28 4.73
CA ALA A 124 -3.92 24.79 4.38
C ALA A 124 -4.54 25.57 5.55
N ASN A 125 -5.34 26.58 5.23
CA ASN A 125 -6.08 27.40 6.17
C ASN A 125 -7.57 27.07 6.15
N VAL A 126 -8.25 27.36 7.26
CA VAL A 126 -9.72 27.29 7.31
C VAL A 126 -10.30 28.29 6.30
N GLY A 127 -11.18 27.80 5.44
CA GLY A 127 -11.79 28.55 4.35
C GLY A 127 -11.17 28.29 2.98
N ASP A 128 -10.03 27.61 2.89
CA ASP A 128 -9.41 27.28 1.60
C ASP A 128 -10.24 26.26 0.81
N ASP A 129 -10.34 26.46 -0.51
CA ASP A 129 -10.95 25.50 -1.43
C ASP A 129 -9.87 24.51 -1.89
N VAL A 130 -10.09 23.23 -1.61
CA VAL A 130 -9.11 22.15 -1.82
C VAL A 130 -9.72 20.99 -2.60
N SER A 131 -8.85 20.26 -3.30
CA SER A 131 -9.18 19.14 -4.17
C SER A 131 -8.13 18.04 -4.04
N ALA A 132 -8.44 16.85 -4.56
CA ALA A 132 -7.55 15.69 -4.50
C ALA A 132 -6.11 16.01 -4.95
N GLY A 133 -5.14 15.71 -4.08
CA GLY A 133 -3.71 15.99 -4.30
C GLY A 133 -3.22 17.32 -3.70
N ASP A 134 -4.11 18.22 -3.30
CA ASP A 134 -3.71 19.45 -2.60
C ASP A 134 -3.15 19.13 -1.21
N VAL A 135 -2.17 19.90 -0.75
CA VAL A 135 -1.45 19.63 0.51
C VAL A 135 -2.20 20.29 1.68
N LEU A 136 -2.67 19.49 2.62
CA LEU A 136 -3.30 19.95 3.86
C LEU A 136 -2.25 20.39 4.89
N GLY A 137 -1.14 19.66 4.94
CA GLY A 137 -0.02 19.97 5.81
C GLY A 137 1.11 18.99 5.64
N THR A 138 2.07 19.04 6.54
CA THR A 138 3.32 18.29 6.45
C THR A 138 3.72 17.69 7.78
N VAL A 139 4.44 16.57 7.71
CA VAL A 139 5.12 15.90 8.83
C VAL A 139 6.57 15.72 8.44
N GLN A 140 7.50 16.09 9.31
CA GLN A 140 8.91 15.74 9.12
C GLN A 140 9.08 14.26 9.51
N GLU A 141 9.15 13.36 8.53
CA GLU A 141 9.19 11.92 8.78
C GLU A 141 10.59 11.42 9.13
N THR A 142 11.60 11.91 8.39
CA THR A 142 13.02 11.66 8.61
C THR A 142 13.78 12.98 8.50
N GLU A 143 15.08 13.04 8.82
CA GLU A 143 15.88 14.26 8.64
C GLU A 143 15.89 14.77 7.19
N ALA A 144 15.77 13.86 6.20
CA ALA A 144 15.84 14.19 4.79
C ALA A 144 14.46 14.35 4.12
N VAL A 145 13.39 13.80 4.70
CA VAL A 145 12.08 13.72 4.04
C VAL A 145 10.98 14.44 4.81
N LEU A 146 10.44 15.48 4.16
CA LEU A 146 9.22 16.17 4.55
C LEU A 146 8.01 15.47 3.88
N HIS A 147 7.25 14.72 4.66
CA HIS A 147 6.06 14.01 4.20
C HIS A 147 4.90 14.99 4.03
N LYS A 148 4.30 15.04 2.85
CA LYS A 148 3.14 15.89 2.55
C LYS A 148 1.84 15.11 2.73
N ILE A 149 0.97 15.59 3.62
CA ILE A 149 -0.38 15.05 3.80
C ILE A 149 -1.30 15.73 2.81
N MET A 150 -1.82 14.96 1.86
CA MET A 150 -2.62 15.48 0.75
C MET A 150 -4.10 15.13 0.90
N VAL A 151 -4.98 15.88 0.25
CA VAL A 151 -6.40 15.54 0.14
C VAL A 151 -6.56 14.21 -0.65
N PRO A 152 -7.30 13.22 -0.13
CA PRO A 152 -7.53 11.96 -0.83
C PRO A 152 -8.27 12.12 -2.17
N ASN A 153 -8.13 11.12 -3.03
CA ASN A 153 -8.87 11.10 -4.30
C ASN A 153 -10.38 10.99 -4.10
N GLY A 154 -11.13 11.78 -4.87
CA GLY A 154 -12.59 11.84 -4.79
C GLY A 154 -13.13 12.77 -3.70
N VAL A 155 -12.24 13.47 -2.97
CA VAL A 155 -12.61 14.50 -1.99
C VAL A 155 -12.26 15.88 -2.57
N SER A 156 -13.22 16.79 -2.49
CA SER A 156 -13.07 18.21 -2.84
C SER A 156 -14.07 19.04 -2.06
N GLY A 157 -13.70 20.25 -1.67
CA GLY A 157 -14.56 21.12 -0.90
C GLY A 157 -13.78 22.19 -0.15
N LYS A 158 -14.41 22.77 0.88
CA LYS A 158 -13.81 23.85 1.68
C LYS A 158 -13.31 23.32 3.01
N VAL A 159 -12.09 23.70 3.41
CA VAL A 159 -11.53 23.34 4.71
C VAL A 159 -12.31 24.06 5.81
N THR A 160 -12.93 23.31 6.71
CA THR A 160 -13.70 23.86 7.85
C THR A 160 -12.91 23.84 9.14
N TRP A 161 -11.96 22.92 9.27
CA TRP A 161 -11.10 22.79 10.43
C TRP A 161 -9.78 22.14 10.04
N VAL A 162 -8.70 22.52 10.71
CA VAL A 162 -7.38 21.92 10.54
C VAL A 162 -6.69 21.82 11.91
N TYR A 163 -6.05 20.70 12.16
CA TYR A 163 -5.27 20.42 13.37
C TYR A 163 -3.86 21.00 13.26
N SER A 164 -3.22 21.21 14.40
CA SER A 164 -1.79 21.52 14.48
C SER A 164 -1.21 20.91 15.76
N GLY A 165 -0.09 20.21 15.64
CA GLY A 165 0.58 19.57 16.77
C GLY A 165 0.72 18.05 16.61
N GLU A 166 0.92 17.36 17.72
CA GLU A 166 1.13 15.91 17.72
C GLU A 166 -0.20 15.16 17.55
N ALA A 167 -0.23 14.24 16.59
CA ALA A 167 -1.34 13.32 16.35
C ALA A 167 -0.82 11.99 15.82
N ASN A 168 -1.52 10.90 16.06
CA ASN A 168 -1.25 9.63 15.38
C ASN A 168 -1.86 9.62 13.97
N VAL A 169 -1.53 8.60 13.18
CA VAL A 169 -1.93 8.54 11.77
C VAL A 169 -3.43 8.31 11.54
N LEU A 170 -4.18 7.90 12.56
CA LEU A 170 -5.63 7.64 12.50
C LEU A 170 -6.48 8.82 13.00
N GLU A 171 -5.89 9.72 13.79
CA GLU A 171 -6.57 10.89 14.32
C GLU A 171 -6.89 11.89 13.19
N PRO A 172 -8.08 12.54 13.25
CA PRO A 172 -8.47 13.51 12.24
C PRO A 172 -7.61 14.77 12.35
N ILE A 173 -6.96 15.13 11.23
CA ILE A 173 -6.10 16.33 11.11
C ILE A 173 -6.75 17.46 10.30
N ALA A 174 -7.82 17.17 9.56
CA ALA A 174 -8.58 18.16 8.81
C ALA A 174 -10.04 17.77 8.67
N LYS A 175 -10.91 18.77 8.50
CA LYS A 175 -12.31 18.58 8.09
C LYS A 175 -12.57 19.36 6.81
N ILE A 176 -13.23 18.71 5.86
CA ILE A 176 -13.58 19.30 4.57
C ILE A 176 -15.10 19.22 4.39
N ALA A 177 -15.73 20.37 4.20
CA ALA A 177 -17.12 20.45 3.78
C ALA A 177 -17.21 20.16 2.28
N THR A 178 -17.79 19.00 1.96
CA THR A 178 -18.08 18.57 0.59
C THR A 178 -19.57 18.70 0.29
N ASP A 179 -19.97 18.57 -0.97
CA ASP A 179 -21.39 18.58 -1.37
C ASP A 179 -22.22 17.46 -0.72
N LYS A 180 -21.56 16.41 -0.22
CA LYS A 180 -22.19 15.24 0.42
C LYS A 180 -22.19 15.32 1.96
N GLY A 181 -21.65 16.41 2.52
CA GLY A 181 -21.47 16.59 3.96
C GLY A 181 -20.00 16.84 4.34
N GLU A 182 -19.78 17.03 5.63
CA GLU A 182 -18.45 17.21 6.20
C GLU A 182 -17.75 15.85 6.35
N ILE A 183 -16.49 15.78 5.91
CA ILE A 183 -15.65 14.58 5.99
C ILE A 183 -14.44 14.92 6.86
N GLU A 184 -14.15 14.07 7.85
CA GLU A 184 -12.93 14.12 8.64
C GLU A 184 -11.82 13.33 7.95
N LEU A 185 -10.63 13.91 7.89
CA LEU A 185 -9.47 13.33 7.22
C LEU A 185 -8.35 13.07 8.22
N PRO A 186 -7.88 11.83 8.36
CA PRO A 186 -6.66 11.52 9.08
C PRO A 186 -5.43 11.64 8.16
N MET A 187 -4.23 11.45 8.72
CA MET A 187 -3.00 11.39 7.92
C MET A 187 -2.93 10.13 7.05
N LEU A 188 -3.54 9.03 7.51
CA LEU A 188 -3.52 7.74 6.84
C LEU A 188 -4.52 7.65 5.69
N GLN A 189 -4.04 7.19 4.54
CA GLN A 189 -4.87 6.86 3.38
C GLN A 189 -4.68 5.40 2.99
N LYS A 190 -5.76 4.75 2.53
CA LYS A 190 -5.68 3.42 1.92
C LYS A 190 -5.77 3.53 0.41
N TRP A 191 -4.90 2.83 -0.31
CA TRP A 191 -4.91 2.83 -1.78
C TRP A 191 -4.82 1.42 -2.37
N PRO A 192 -5.73 1.04 -3.28
CA PRO A 192 -5.68 -0.28 -3.92
C PRO A 192 -4.47 -0.42 -4.85
N VAL A 193 -3.65 -1.46 -4.63
CA VAL A 193 -2.35 -1.61 -5.32
C VAL A 193 -2.48 -1.87 -6.81
N ARG A 194 -3.62 -2.41 -7.27
CA ARG A 194 -3.89 -2.69 -8.68
C ARG A 194 -4.39 -1.47 -9.46
N ARG A 195 -4.68 -0.37 -8.79
CA ARG A 195 -5.13 0.88 -9.43
C ARG A 195 -4.00 1.89 -9.34
N GLY A 196 -3.47 2.34 -10.47
CA GLY A 196 -2.51 3.44 -10.48
C GLY A 196 -3.08 4.68 -9.79
N ARG A 197 -2.26 5.37 -8.98
CA ARG A 197 -2.64 6.67 -8.42
C ARG A 197 -2.87 7.66 -9.57
N PRO A 198 -3.94 8.45 -9.54
CA PRO A 198 -4.25 9.39 -10.61
C PRO A 198 -3.22 10.52 -10.65
N TYR A 199 -3.08 11.10 -11.83
CA TYR A 199 -2.24 12.26 -12.11
C TYR A 199 -2.99 13.17 -13.09
N LYS A 200 -2.63 14.46 -13.12
CA LYS A 200 -3.29 15.44 -13.99
C LYS A 200 -2.95 15.23 -15.46
N GLU A 201 -1.67 15.11 -15.77
CA GLU A 201 -1.18 14.89 -17.13
C GLU A 201 0.13 14.10 -17.12
N LYS A 202 0.40 13.38 -18.21
CA LYS A 202 1.66 12.63 -18.39
C LYS A 202 2.62 13.49 -19.19
N LEU A 203 3.72 13.88 -18.56
CA LEU A 203 4.80 14.64 -19.20
C LEU A 203 5.84 13.71 -19.81
N ALA A 204 6.48 14.16 -20.90
CA ALA A 204 7.62 13.46 -21.48
C ALA A 204 8.85 13.67 -20.57
N PRO A 205 9.61 12.60 -20.23
CA PRO A 205 10.77 12.73 -19.36
C PRO A 205 11.94 13.34 -20.14
N THR A 206 12.31 14.58 -19.83
CA THR A 206 13.38 15.33 -20.51
C THR A 206 14.64 15.51 -19.67
N GLU A 207 14.53 15.36 -18.35
CA GLU A 207 15.65 15.53 -17.43
C GLU A 207 16.41 14.19 -17.28
N PRO A 208 17.73 14.14 -17.49
CA PRO A 208 18.51 12.94 -17.24
C PRO A 208 18.55 12.61 -15.75
N MET A 209 18.45 11.33 -15.40
CA MET A 209 18.72 10.81 -14.07
C MET A 209 20.22 10.53 -13.97
N VAL A 210 20.92 11.23 -13.07
CA VAL A 210 22.37 11.10 -12.93
C VAL A 210 22.66 9.89 -12.05
N THR A 211 23.15 8.81 -12.65
CA THR A 211 23.37 7.55 -11.92
C THR A 211 24.75 7.45 -11.26
N GLY A 212 25.68 8.34 -11.66
CA GLY A 212 27.09 8.28 -11.28
C GLY A 212 27.85 7.15 -11.96
N GLN A 213 27.20 6.35 -12.81
CA GLN A 213 27.82 5.24 -13.53
C GLN A 213 28.13 5.69 -14.96
N ARG A 214 29.41 5.94 -15.25
CA ARG A 214 29.87 6.50 -16.55
C ARG A 214 29.25 5.81 -17.77
N VAL A 215 29.17 4.49 -17.76
CA VAL A 215 28.61 3.71 -18.88
C VAL A 215 27.11 3.96 -19.06
N ILE A 216 26.35 4.12 -17.97
CA ILE A 216 24.92 4.41 -18.03
C ILE A 216 24.73 5.87 -18.45
N ASP A 217 25.36 6.80 -17.74
CA ASP A 217 25.17 8.23 -17.97
C ASP A 217 25.61 8.69 -19.38
N THR A 218 26.63 8.03 -19.96
CA THR A 218 27.18 8.43 -21.27
C THR A 218 26.57 7.65 -22.44
N LEU A 219 26.40 6.33 -22.31
CA LEU A 219 26.03 5.47 -23.44
C LEU A 219 24.56 5.04 -23.43
N PHE A 220 23.97 4.88 -22.24
CA PHE A 220 22.60 4.39 -22.06
C PHE A 220 21.83 5.22 -21.02
N PRO A 221 21.74 6.55 -21.20
CA PRO A 221 21.17 7.44 -20.19
C PRO A 221 19.69 7.13 -19.98
N VAL A 222 19.26 7.26 -18.73
CA VAL A 222 17.86 7.12 -18.33
C VAL A 222 17.38 8.49 -17.89
N ALA A 223 16.20 8.91 -18.34
CA ALA A 223 15.60 10.16 -17.88
C ALA A 223 14.82 9.95 -16.56
N LYS A 224 14.65 10.98 -15.73
CA LYS A 224 13.77 10.97 -14.56
C LYS A 224 12.32 10.72 -15.00
N GLY A 225 11.73 9.61 -14.54
CA GLY A 225 10.45 9.10 -15.03
C GLY A 225 10.54 8.16 -16.25
N GLY A 226 11.76 7.88 -16.72
CA GLY A 226 12.05 6.88 -17.75
C GLY A 226 12.00 5.45 -17.23
N VAL A 227 12.07 4.48 -18.15
CA VAL A 227 12.05 3.04 -17.85
C VAL A 227 13.32 2.41 -18.43
N ALA A 228 14.03 1.63 -17.62
CA ALA A 228 15.21 0.90 -18.03
C ALA A 228 15.09 -0.59 -17.66
N ALA A 229 15.67 -1.45 -18.49
CA ALA A 229 15.77 -2.88 -18.23
C ALA A 229 17.26 -3.28 -18.17
N VAL A 230 17.62 -4.07 -17.16
CA VAL A 230 18.98 -4.61 -17.00
C VAL A 230 18.94 -6.14 -17.11
N PRO A 231 18.82 -6.68 -18.33
CA PRO A 231 18.84 -8.13 -18.54
C PRO A 231 20.25 -8.70 -18.31
N GLY A 232 20.33 -9.93 -17.81
CA GLY A 232 21.62 -10.61 -17.68
C GLY A 232 21.51 -11.98 -16.99
N PRO A 233 22.49 -12.88 -17.22
CA PRO A 233 22.50 -14.21 -16.62
C PRO A 233 22.68 -14.15 -15.08
N PHE A 234 22.46 -15.26 -14.40
CA PHE A 234 22.74 -15.35 -12.96
C PHE A 234 24.22 -15.01 -12.68
N GLY A 235 24.48 -14.27 -11.59
CA GLY A 235 25.83 -13.86 -11.21
C GLY A 235 26.43 -12.69 -12.01
N SER A 236 25.72 -12.10 -12.99
CA SER A 236 26.26 -11.04 -13.85
C SER A 236 26.34 -9.63 -13.22
N GLY A 237 26.16 -9.51 -11.90
CA GLY A 237 26.22 -8.21 -11.20
C GLY A 237 24.98 -7.33 -11.27
N LYS A 238 23.80 -7.84 -11.68
CA LYS A 238 22.54 -7.06 -11.72
C LYS A 238 22.22 -6.35 -10.40
N THR A 239 22.36 -7.07 -9.27
CA THR A 239 22.13 -6.51 -7.92
C THR A 239 23.14 -5.42 -7.57
N VAL A 240 24.38 -5.54 -8.03
CA VAL A 240 25.41 -4.50 -7.81
C VAL A 240 25.03 -3.22 -8.53
N VAL A 241 24.57 -3.32 -9.78
CA VAL A 241 24.07 -2.16 -10.54
C VAL A 241 22.88 -1.52 -9.81
N GLN A 242 21.89 -2.30 -9.38
CA GLN A 242 20.73 -1.76 -8.65
C GLN A 242 21.10 -1.09 -7.32
N HIS A 243 22.06 -1.65 -6.57
CA HIS A 243 22.55 -1.02 -5.34
C HIS A 243 23.27 0.30 -5.60
N GLN A 244 24.04 0.41 -6.69
CA GLN A 244 24.68 1.66 -7.07
C GLN A 244 23.64 2.72 -7.44
N LEU A 245 22.62 2.34 -8.22
CA LEU A 245 21.51 3.23 -8.55
C LEU A 245 20.78 3.71 -7.29
N ALA A 246 20.45 2.80 -6.37
CA ALA A 246 19.74 3.16 -5.14
C ALA A 246 20.52 4.10 -4.20
N LYS A 247 21.86 4.11 -4.30
CA LYS A 247 22.73 4.93 -3.43
C LYS A 247 23.10 6.29 -4.01
N TRP A 248 23.24 6.38 -5.33
CA TRP A 248 23.94 7.49 -5.98
C TRP A 248 23.08 8.30 -6.95
N VAL A 249 21.85 7.85 -7.24
CA VAL A 249 20.91 8.63 -8.05
C VAL A 249 20.52 9.91 -7.32
N ASP A 250 20.35 10.97 -8.11
CA ASP A 250 19.97 12.32 -7.68
C ASP A 250 18.45 12.54 -7.49
#